data_AF-A0A2H0XTF7-F1
#
_entry.id   AF-A0A2H0XTF7-F1
#
_cell.length_a   1.000
_cell.length_b   1.000
_cell.length_c   1.000
_cell.angle_alpha   90.00
_cell.angle_beta   90.00
_cell.angle_gamma   90.00
#
_symmetry.space_group_name_H-M   'P 1'
#
loop_
_entity.id
_entity.type
_entity.pdbx_description
1 polymer ?
#
loop_
_entity_poly.entity_id
_entity_poly.type
_entity_poly.pdbx_seq_one_letter_code
_entity_poly.pdbx_strand_id
1 'polypeptide(L)'
;MTNSLKTVQRQNMTNPINDESMKKNLRASIFSADGFLGNDNRSPEEIIAADEQAMKERGIELRELVKLLKSAYQIARDALGVEVNLRPGITAVFYESMGRIPSPFLGDGVFEKGEVVIIETQTGLQLVLTPLGIHLIEKYHFFQGTGCRYRIDPIVVIELLG
;
A
#
# COMPACT_ATOMS: atom_id res chain seq x y z
N MET A 1 -41.45 19.89 22.54
CA MET A 1 -42.04 19.55 21.22
C MET A 1 -41.62 20.68 20.30
N THR A 2 -40.82 20.52 19.24
CA THR A 2 -40.47 19.34 18.44
C THR A 2 -39.12 19.61 17.76
N ASN A 3 -38.49 18.50 17.36
CA ASN A 3 -37.07 18.28 17.14
C ASN A 3 -36.43 18.98 15.93
N SER A 4 -35.11 19.20 16.07
CA SER A 4 -34.16 19.60 15.02
C SER A 4 -34.23 18.71 13.78
N LEU A 5 -34.39 19.31 12.61
CA LEU A 5 -33.90 18.77 11.34
C LEU A 5 -32.54 19.43 11.05
N LYS A 6 -31.50 18.96 11.74
CA LYS A 6 -30.12 19.18 11.28
C LYS A 6 -29.82 18.12 10.23
N THR A 7 -30.07 18.49 8.98
CA THR A 7 -29.56 17.78 7.80
C THR A 7 -28.04 17.67 7.95
N VAL A 8 -27.59 16.45 8.23
CA VAL A 8 -26.18 16.10 8.29
C VAL A 8 -25.59 16.33 6.90
N GLN A 9 -24.88 17.45 6.73
CA GLN A 9 -23.94 17.61 5.64
C GLN A 9 -22.87 16.54 5.82
N ARG A 10 -23.04 15.41 5.12
CA ARG A 10 -21.93 14.54 4.77
C ARG A 10 -20.93 15.41 4.02
N GLN A 11 -19.85 15.77 4.69
CA GLN A 11 -18.70 16.38 4.06
C GLN A 11 -18.27 15.46 2.93
N ASN A 12 -18.38 15.96 1.71
CA ASN A 12 -17.79 15.34 0.53
C ASN A 12 -16.28 15.33 0.76
N MET A 13 -15.77 14.22 1.29
CA MET A 13 -14.35 13.87 1.24
C MET A 13 -14.05 13.69 -0.25
N THR A 14 -13.59 14.76 -0.90
CA THR A 14 -13.10 14.72 -2.27
C THR A 14 -12.01 13.67 -2.30
N ASN A 15 -12.19 12.59 -3.06
CA ASN A 15 -11.14 11.60 -3.27
C ASN A 15 -9.91 12.35 -3.79
N PRO A 16 -8.82 12.45 -3.00
CA PRO A 16 -7.69 13.35 -3.30
C PRO A 16 -6.87 12.92 -4.54
N ILE A 17 -7.29 11.84 -5.19
CA ILE A 17 -6.70 11.26 -6.40
C ILE A 17 -7.19 11.97 -7.68
N ASN A 18 -8.27 12.75 -7.61
CA ASN A 18 -8.89 13.41 -8.77
C ASN A 18 -8.09 14.61 -9.35
N ASP A 19 -6.95 14.97 -8.79
CA ASP A 19 -6.11 16.05 -9.31
C ASP A 19 -5.24 15.53 -10.48
N GLU A 20 -5.37 16.14 -11.66
CA GLU A 20 -4.61 15.76 -12.86
C GLU A 20 -3.08 15.87 -12.67
N SER A 21 -2.62 16.72 -11.76
CA SER A 21 -1.20 16.78 -11.37
C SER A 21 -0.75 15.52 -10.60
N MET A 22 -1.65 14.85 -9.90
CA MET A 22 -1.40 13.59 -9.16
C MET A 22 -1.27 12.40 -10.11
N LYS A 23 -2.15 12.29 -11.11
CA LYS A 23 -2.06 11.23 -12.13
C LYS A 23 -0.72 11.26 -12.87
N LYS A 24 -0.15 12.46 -13.05
CA LYS A 24 1.20 12.65 -13.61
C LYS A 24 2.30 12.10 -12.68
N ASN A 25 2.16 12.27 -11.37
CA ASN A 25 3.12 11.76 -10.38
C ASN A 25 3.11 10.23 -10.23
N LEU A 26 1.99 9.58 -10.55
CA LEU A 26 1.82 8.13 -10.42
C LEU A 26 2.36 7.34 -11.63
N ARG A 27 2.30 7.91 -12.84
CA ARG A 27 2.67 7.23 -14.11
C ARG A 27 4.17 7.12 -14.36
N ALA A 28 4.93 8.16 -14.01
CA ALA A 28 6.39 8.20 -13.87
C ALA A 28 6.72 9.68 -13.66
N SER A 29 7.05 10.06 -12.44
CA SER A 29 7.62 11.38 -12.14
C SER A 29 9.05 11.20 -11.65
N ILE A 30 9.81 12.28 -11.74
CA ILE A 30 11.21 12.60 -11.40
C ILE A 30 11.79 11.88 -10.15
N PHE A 31 10.97 11.21 -9.34
CA PHE A 31 11.27 10.61 -8.03
C PHE A 31 11.24 9.07 -7.97
N SER A 32 10.67 8.39 -8.98
CA SER A 32 10.63 6.92 -9.07
C SER A 32 10.96 6.50 -10.51
N ALA A 33 11.97 5.64 -10.70
CA ALA A 33 12.38 5.18 -12.03
C ALA A 33 11.27 4.41 -12.77
N ASP A 34 10.39 3.71 -12.04
CA ASP A 34 9.33 2.84 -12.60
C ASP A 34 7.89 3.34 -12.32
N GLY A 35 7.73 4.47 -11.62
CA GLY A 35 6.41 4.97 -11.20
C GLY A 35 5.71 4.07 -10.17
N PHE A 36 4.41 4.29 -9.94
CA PHE A 36 3.57 3.49 -9.04
C PHE A 36 2.55 2.62 -9.78
N LEU A 37 2.57 2.63 -11.11
CA LEU A 37 1.60 1.90 -11.93
C LEU A 37 2.20 0.68 -12.62
N GLY A 38 3.53 0.60 -12.79
CA GLY A 38 4.14 -0.47 -13.55
C GLY A 38 3.59 -0.51 -14.98
N ASN A 39 3.05 -1.67 -15.38
CA ASN A 39 2.45 -1.89 -16.70
C ASN A 39 0.91 -1.76 -16.68
N ASP A 40 0.34 -1.28 -15.57
CA ASP A 40 -1.10 -1.14 -15.42
C ASP A 40 -1.63 0.02 -16.25
N ASN A 41 -2.58 -0.28 -17.14
CA ASN A 41 -3.22 0.72 -18.00
C ASN A 41 -4.44 1.38 -17.33
N ARG A 42 -4.90 0.84 -16.20
CA ARG A 42 -6.03 1.39 -15.44
C ARG A 42 -5.67 2.74 -14.84
N SER A 43 -6.69 3.55 -14.58
CA SER A 43 -6.52 4.75 -13.76
C SER A 43 -6.28 4.36 -12.29
N PRO A 44 -5.64 5.23 -11.48
CA PRO A 44 -5.51 5.01 -10.04
C PRO A 44 -6.87 4.74 -9.36
N GLU A 45 -7.93 5.43 -9.78
CA GLU A 45 -9.28 5.25 -9.26
C GLU A 45 -9.86 3.88 -9.61
N GLU A 46 -9.62 3.38 -10.82
CA GLU A 46 -10.02 2.03 -11.25
C GLU A 46 -9.26 0.94 -10.49
N ILE A 47 -7.97 1.14 -10.21
CA ILE A 47 -7.17 0.22 -9.38
C ILE A 47 -7.76 0.14 -7.97
N ILE A 48 -8.02 1.29 -7.35
CA ILE A 48 -8.60 1.36 -5.99
C ILE A 48 -9.95 0.68 -5.95
N ALA A 49 -10.84 1.01 -6.89
CA ALA A 49 -12.16 0.40 -6.93
C ALA A 49 -12.11 -1.12 -7.10
N ALA A 50 -11.19 -1.62 -7.93
CA ALA A 50 -11.01 -3.06 -8.11
C ALA A 50 -10.47 -3.76 -6.85
N ASP A 51 -9.46 -3.18 -6.21
CA ASP A 51 -8.83 -3.75 -5.01
C ASP A 51 -9.78 -3.69 -3.79
N GLU A 52 -10.53 -2.59 -3.62
CA GLU A 52 -11.58 -2.47 -2.59
C GLU A 52 -12.71 -3.49 -2.81
N GLN A 53 -13.11 -3.71 -4.06
CA GLN A 53 -14.13 -4.71 -4.39
C GLN A 53 -13.62 -6.12 -4.08
N ALA A 54 -12.37 -6.45 -4.44
CA ALA A 54 -11.77 -7.74 -4.11
C ALA A 54 -11.67 -7.98 -2.59
N MET A 55 -11.30 -6.94 -1.83
CA MET A 55 -11.32 -6.99 -0.37
C MET A 55 -12.71 -7.26 0.18
N LYS A 56 -13.72 -6.54 -0.31
CA LYS A 56 -15.11 -6.69 0.12
C LYS A 56 -15.66 -8.10 -0.14
N GLU A 57 -15.36 -8.68 -1.30
CA GLU A 57 -15.78 -10.05 -1.67
C GLU A 57 -15.19 -11.11 -0.74
N ARG A 58 -14.05 -10.82 -0.12
CA ARG A 58 -13.34 -11.71 0.82
C ARG A 58 -13.56 -11.35 2.29
N GLY A 59 -14.34 -10.30 2.59
CA GLY A 59 -14.56 -9.82 3.95
C GLY A 59 -13.29 -9.26 4.61
N ILE A 60 -12.38 -8.72 3.81
CA ILE A 60 -11.10 -8.15 4.28
C ILE A 60 -11.35 -6.69 4.69
N GLU A 61 -11.05 -6.37 5.94
CA GLU A 61 -11.10 -4.99 6.44
C GLU A 61 -9.76 -4.28 6.23
N LEU A 62 -9.80 -3.07 5.65
CA LEU A 62 -8.58 -2.28 5.36
C LEU A 62 -7.72 -2.08 6.61
N ARG A 63 -8.36 -1.82 7.76
CA ARG A 63 -7.65 -1.60 9.02
C ARG A 63 -6.84 -2.82 9.46
N GLU A 64 -7.39 -4.01 9.32
CA GLU A 64 -6.69 -5.24 9.69
C GLU A 64 -5.58 -5.57 8.68
N LEU A 65 -5.83 -5.33 7.38
CA LEU A 65 -4.82 -5.44 6.34
C LEU A 65 -3.60 -4.53 6.64
N VAL A 66 -3.84 -3.24 6.90
CA VAL A 66 -2.78 -2.27 7.24
C VAL A 66 -2.03 -2.69 8.50
N LYS A 67 -2.72 -3.25 9.50
CA LYS A 67 -2.10 -3.76 10.72
C LYS A 67 -1.16 -4.94 10.43
N LEU A 68 -1.56 -5.88 9.59
CA LEU A 68 -0.70 -6.99 9.15
C LEU A 68 0.56 -6.47 8.45
N LEU A 69 0.39 -5.55 7.51
CA LEU A 69 1.50 -4.93 6.77
C LEU A 69 2.49 -4.24 7.70
N LYS A 70 2.00 -3.39 8.62
CA LYS A 70 2.83 -2.68 9.59
C LYS A 70 3.55 -3.64 10.54
N SER A 71 2.87 -4.68 11.01
CA SER A 71 3.46 -5.69 11.89
C SER A 71 4.59 -6.44 11.19
N ALA A 72 4.36 -6.95 9.98
CA ALA A 72 5.36 -7.67 9.21
C ALA A 72 6.56 -6.78 8.89
N TYR A 73 6.32 -5.52 8.50
CA TYR A 73 7.38 -4.56 8.23
C TYR A 73 8.24 -4.30 9.49
N GLN A 74 7.60 -4.07 10.64
CA GLN A 74 8.30 -3.77 11.88
C GLN A 74 9.14 -4.96 12.37
N ILE A 75 8.60 -6.18 12.32
CA ILE A 75 9.31 -7.41 12.71
C ILE A 75 10.59 -7.57 11.88
N ALA A 76 10.52 -7.42 10.55
CA ALA A 76 11.68 -7.55 9.69
C ALA A 76 12.66 -6.38 9.84
N ARG A 77 12.16 -5.15 10.00
CA ARG A 77 12.99 -3.95 10.22
C ARG A 77 13.83 -4.09 11.49
N ASP A 78 13.22 -4.54 12.59
CA ASP A 78 13.91 -4.69 13.88
C ASP A 78 14.96 -5.82 13.87
N ALA A 79 14.90 -6.72 12.89
CA ALA A 79 15.89 -7.76 12.67
C ALA A 79 17.14 -7.28 11.91
N LEU A 80 17.17 -6.02 11.44
CA LEU A 80 18.36 -5.36 10.88
C LEU A 80 19.04 -6.16 9.74
N GLY A 81 18.22 -6.71 8.83
CA GLY A 81 18.70 -7.48 7.67
C GLY A 81 18.91 -8.97 7.91
N VAL A 82 18.64 -9.45 9.13
CA VAL A 82 18.54 -10.89 9.41
C VAL A 82 17.19 -11.41 8.91
N GLU A 83 17.20 -12.58 8.27
CA GLU A 83 15.97 -13.27 7.87
C GLU A 83 15.16 -13.68 9.10
N VAL A 84 13.87 -13.34 9.10
CA VAL A 84 12.92 -13.70 10.15
C VAL A 84 11.79 -14.55 9.59
N ASN A 85 11.35 -15.52 10.39
CA ASN A 85 10.15 -16.29 10.08
C ASN A 85 8.93 -15.51 10.57
N LEU A 86 8.04 -15.12 9.65
CA LEU A 86 6.76 -14.51 10.01
C LEU A 86 5.75 -15.57 10.43
N ARG A 87 5.78 -16.73 9.75
CA ARG A 87 5.02 -17.95 10.06
C ARG A 87 5.63 -19.14 9.29
N PRO A 88 5.19 -20.40 9.50
CA PRO A 88 5.77 -21.54 8.80
C PRO A 88 5.77 -21.36 7.27
N GLY A 89 6.95 -21.45 6.66
CA GLY A 89 7.12 -21.31 5.21
C GLY A 89 7.13 -19.87 4.68
N ILE A 90 6.93 -18.85 5.52
CA ILE A 90 6.97 -17.44 5.13
C ILE A 90 8.11 -16.72 5.87
N THR A 91 9.09 -16.22 5.12
CA THR A 91 10.21 -15.45 5.65
C THR A 91 10.14 -13.99 5.21
N ALA A 92 10.82 -13.12 5.96
CA ALA A 92 10.98 -11.72 5.61
C ALA A 92 12.41 -11.25 5.88
N VAL A 93 12.91 -10.34 5.03
CA VAL A 93 14.21 -9.69 5.17
C VAL A 93 14.04 -8.20 4.94
N PHE A 94 14.58 -7.38 5.84
CA PHE A 94 14.67 -5.93 5.64
C PHE A 94 15.95 -5.55 4.91
N TYR A 95 15.80 -4.82 3.82
CA TYR A 95 16.90 -4.22 3.07
C TYR A 95 16.92 -2.73 3.34
N GLU A 96 17.94 -2.29 4.08
CA GLU A 96 18.15 -0.88 4.34
C GLU A 96 18.60 -0.15 3.08
N SER A 97 18.06 1.06 2.89
CA SER A 97 18.51 1.97 1.84
C SER A 97 18.54 3.39 2.38
N MET A 98 19.65 4.10 2.14
CA MET A 98 19.82 5.46 2.59
C MET A 98 18.90 6.43 1.82
N GLY A 99 18.40 7.43 2.54
CA GLY A 99 17.61 8.53 1.97
C GLY A 99 16.11 8.40 2.21
N ARG A 100 15.37 9.33 1.62
CA ARG A 100 13.92 9.43 1.77
C ARG A 100 13.23 9.64 0.43
N ILE A 101 12.04 9.09 0.29
CA ILE A 101 11.19 9.21 -0.90
C ILE A 101 9.98 10.08 -0.53
N PRO A 102 9.69 11.17 -1.26
CA PRO A 102 8.47 11.94 -1.05
C PRO A 102 7.24 11.15 -1.47
N SER A 103 6.11 11.36 -0.78
CA SER A 103 4.82 10.89 -1.28
C SER A 103 4.53 11.51 -2.65
N PRO A 104 3.90 10.76 -3.59
CA PRO A 104 3.39 11.35 -4.84
C PRO A 104 2.28 12.38 -4.58
N PHE A 105 1.67 12.36 -3.39
CA PHE A 105 0.70 13.34 -2.92
C PHE A 105 1.43 14.53 -2.28
N LEU A 106 1.24 15.73 -2.85
CA LEU A 106 1.98 16.91 -2.43
C LEU A 106 1.69 17.28 -0.97
N GLY A 107 2.75 17.53 -0.19
CA GLY A 107 2.63 17.90 1.23
C GLY A 107 2.33 16.73 2.17
N ASP A 108 2.22 15.51 1.65
CA ASP A 108 1.90 14.30 2.41
C ASP A 108 3.12 13.65 3.09
N GLY A 109 4.30 14.27 2.92
CA GLY A 109 5.51 13.94 3.65
C GLY A 109 6.52 13.14 2.85
N VAL A 110 7.47 12.56 3.58
CA VAL A 110 8.65 11.86 3.08
C VAL A 110 8.86 10.59 3.90
N PHE A 111 9.25 9.51 3.26
CA PHE A 111 9.29 8.16 3.83
C PHE A 111 10.68 7.57 3.69
N GLU A 112 11.06 6.67 4.59
CA GLU A 112 12.35 5.97 4.48
C GLU A 112 12.37 5.10 3.20
N LYS A 113 13.55 4.96 2.59
CA LYS A 113 13.73 4.21 1.33
C LYS A 113 13.88 2.69 1.53
N GLY A 114 13.99 2.22 2.77
CA GLY A 114 14.11 0.80 3.09
C GLY A 114 12.88 -0.01 2.65
N GLU A 115 13.10 -1.31 2.41
CA GLU A 115 12.06 -2.24 1.98
C GLU A 115 12.16 -3.56 2.73
N VAL A 116 11.01 -4.21 2.94
CA VAL A 116 10.93 -5.58 3.45
C VAL A 116 10.48 -6.47 2.31
N VAL A 117 11.24 -7.53 2.03
CA VAL A 117 10.86 -8.57 1.07
C VAL A 117 10.34 -9.75 1.85
N ILE A 118 9.09 -10.14 1.60
CA ILE A 118 8.42 -11.29 2.19
C ILE A 118 8.33 -12.37 1.11
N ILE A 119 8.69 -13.61 1.43
CA ILE A 119 8.73 -14.73 0.49
C ILE A 119 8.06 -15.95 1.11
N GLU A 120 7.17 -16.60 0.35
CA GLU A 120 6.76 -17.98 0.60
C GLU A 120 7.76 -18.96 -0.02
N THR A 121 8.37 -19.82 0.79
CA THR A 121 9.48 -20.67 0.36
C THR A 121 9.08 -21.80 -0.58
N GLN A 122 7.80 -22.20 -0.60
CA GLN A 122 7.32 -23.32 -1.42
C GLN A 122 6.98 -22.88 -2.86
N THR A 123 6.25 -21.77 -3.00
CA THR A 123 5.76 -21.28 -4.30
C THR A 123 6.68 -20.21 -4.89
N GLY A 124 7.49 -19.56 -4.05
CA GLY A 124 8.25 -18.38 -4.42
C GLY A 124 7.37 -17.13 -4.55
N LEU A 125 6.11 -17.14 -4.08
CA LEU A 125 5.26 -15.96 -4.02
C LEU A 125 5.92 -14.89 -3.14
N GLN A 126 5.98 -13.65 -3.63
CA GLN A 126 6.68 -12.56 -2.94
C GLN A 126 5.82 -11.31 -2.81
N LEU A 127 6.11 -10.54 -1.77
CA LEU A 127 5.54 -9.23 -1.49
C LEU A 127 6.62 -8.28 -1.00
N VAL A 128 6.72 -7.08 -1.59
CA VAL A 128 7.68 -6.05 -1.17
C VAL A 128 6.93 -4.93 -0.46
N LEU A 129 7.30 -4.69 0.80
CA LEU A 129 6.71 -3.64 1.63
C LEU A 129 7.67 -2.45 1.75
N THR A 130 7.13 -1.25 1.60
CA THR A 130 7.82 0.00 1.93
C THR A 130 6.94 0.85 2.84
N PRO A 131 7.52 1.74 3.67
CA PRO A 131 6.72 2.66 4.49
C PRO A 131 5.80 3.53 3.63
N LEU A 132 6.27 3.97 2.46
CA LEU A 132 5.45 4.73 1.52
C LEU A 132 4.29 3.89 0.97
N GLY A 133 4.55 2.66 0.51
CA GLY A 133 3.50 1.77 0.00
C GLY A 133 2.40 1.50 1.03
N ILE A 134 2.77 1.26 2.29
CA ILE A 134 1.82 1.07 3.39
C ILE A 134 1.02 2.35 3.64
N HIS A 135 1.66 3.51 3.63
CA HIS A 135 0.98 4.80 3.80
C HIS A 135 -0.01 5.10 2.67
N LEU A 136 0.36 4.78 1.42
CA LEU A 136 -0.51 4.93 0.25
C LEU A 136 -1.79 4.11 0.39
N ILE A 137 -1.70 2.90 0.94
CA ILE A 137 -2.86 2.06 1.23
C ILE A 137 -3.69 2.65 2.39
N GLU A 138 -3.04 2.96 3.51
CA GLU A 138 -3.73 3.41 4.71
C GLU A 138 -4.50 4.71 4.49
N LYS A 139 -3.91 5.66 3.75
CA LYS A 139 -4.49 7.00 3.56
C LYS A 139 -5.31 7.13 2.28
N TYR A 140 -4.90 6.46 1.21
CA TYR A 140 -5.47 6.66 -0.13
C TYR A 140 -6.09 5.40 -0.72
N HIS A 141 -6.05 4.28 0.01
CA HIS A 141 -6.56 2.98 -0.44
C HIS A 141 -5.86 2.51 -1.74
N PHE A 142 -4.69 3.06 -2.05
CA PHE A 142 -3.99 2.84 -3.31
C PHE A 142 -2.94 1.74 -3.17
N PHE A 143 -3.22 0.58 -3.76
CA PHE A 143 -2.41 -0.64 -3.70
C PHE A 143 -1.37 -0.75 -4.83
N GLN A 144 -1.14 0.34 -5.56
CA GLN A 144 -0.26 0.44 -6.73
C GLN A 144 -0.69 -0.46 -7.92
N GLY A 145 -0.19 -0.16 -9.12
CA GLY A 145 -0.59 -0.84 -10.35
C GLY A 145 0.10 -2.20 -10.55
N THR A 146 -0.54 -3.06 -11.33
CA THR A 146 0.01 -4.36 -11.74
C THR A 146 1.34 -4.22 -12.50
N GLY A 147 2.26 -5.15 -12.25
CA GLY A 147 3.63 -5.08 -12.77
C GLY A 147 4.55 -4.09 -12.06
N CYS A 148 4.04 -3.27 -11.12
CA CYS A 148 4.89 -2.52 -10.21
C CYS A 148 5.51 -3.49 -9.20
N ARG A 149 6.83 -3.44 -9.02
CA ARG A 149 7.56 -4.22 -8.00
C ARG A 149 7.00 -4.02 -6.58
N TYR A 150 6.47 -2.82 -6.33
CA TYR A 150 5.95 -2.41 -5.02
C TYR A 150 4.43 -2.53 -4.92
N ARG A 151 3.76 -3.23 -5.85
CA ARG A 151 2.33 -3.54 -5.69
C ARG A 151 2.11 -4.42 -4.47
N ILE A 152 1.20 -3.99 -3.62
CA ILE A 152 0.76 -4.72 -2.44
C ILE A 152 -0.66 -5.20 -2.72
N ASP A 153 -0.79 -6.33 -3.40
CA ASP A 153 -2.10 -6.89 -3.72
C ASP A 153 -2.81 -7.37 -2.43
N PRO A 154 -4.04 -6.91 -2.12
CA PRO A 154 -4.69 -7.24 -0.85
C PRO A 154 -4.96 -8.75 -0.68
N ILE A 155 -5.13 -9.50 -1.78
CA ILE A 155 -5.34 -10.94 -1.71
C ILE A 155 -4.04 -11.66 -1.38
N VAL A 156 -2.93 -11.24 -2.00
CA VAL A 156 -1.59 -11.76 -1.71
C VAL A 156 -1.19 -11.47 -0.26
N VAL A 157 -1.55 -10.30 0.27
CA VAL A 157 -1.30 -9.97 1.68
C VAL A 157 -1.99 -10.96 2.62
N ILE A 158 -3.26 -11.26 2.40
CA ILE A 158 -3.97 -12.25 3.23
C ILE A 158 -3.42 -13.65 3.02
N GLU A 159 -3.08 -14.01 1.78
CA GLU A 159 -2.45 -15.29 1.50
C GLU A 159 -1.16 -15.46 2.29
N LEU A 160 -0.29 -14.43 2.36
CA LEU A 160 1.03 -14.49 3.01
C LEU A 160 1.03 -14.18 4.51
N LEU A 161 0.12 -13.32 5.00
CA LEU A 161 0.15 -12.74 6.36
C LEU A 161 -1.13 -12.95 7.16
N GLY A 162 -2.21 -13.42 6.55
CA GLY A 162 -3.48 -13.72 7.21
C GLY A 162 -3.46 -15.00 8.03
#